data_AF-A0A7Y7M6H3-F1
#
_entry.id   AF-A0A7Y7M6H3-F1
#
_cell.length_a   1.000
_cell.length_b   1.000
_cell.length_c   1.000
_cell.angle_alpha   90.00
_cell.angle_beta   90.00
_cell.angle_gamma   90.00
#
_symmetry.space_group_name_H-M   'P 1'
#
loop_
_entity.id
_entity.type
_entity.pdbx_description
1 polymer ?
#
loop_
_entity_poly.entity_id
_entity_poly.type
_entity_poly.pdbx_seq_one_letter_code
_entity_poly.pdbx_strand_id
1 'polypeptide(L)' 'VEARPPLRAVGTPAPRRSGLTCCWPLGDPGTPGFHFCGATPVPGKPYCAEHAQLAYVKLRDRRDNVA' A
#
# COMPACT_ATOMS: atom_id res chain seq x y z
N VAL A 1 -5.99 -33.21 -22.93
CA VAL A 1 -5.08 -32.05 -22.95
C VAL A 1 -5.62 -31.04 -21.95
N GLU A 2 -4.79 -30.67 -20.98
CA GLU A 2 -5.18 -30.38 -19.61
C GLU A 2 -5.94 -29.05 -19.40
N ALA A 3 -6.98 -29.13 -18.57
CA ALA A 3 -7.66 -27.96 -18.03
C ALA A 3 -6.72 -27.27 -17.02
N ARG A 4 -6.35 -26.02 -17.31
CA ARG A 4 -5.55 -25.18 -16.40
C ARG A 4 -6.34 -24.99 -15.10
N PRO A 5 -5.81 -25.36 -13.93
CA PRO A 5 -6.52 -25.13 -12.68
C PRO A 5 -6.65 -23.63 -12.43
N PRO A 6 -7.77 -23.14 -11.86
CA PRO A 6 -7.87 -21.76 -11.43
C PRO A 6 -6.83 -21.55 -10.31
N LEU A 7 -5.97 -20.56 -10.50
CA LEU A 7 -5.02 -20.12 -9.49
C LEU A 7 -5.81 -19.85 -8.22
N ARG A 8 -5.58 -20.69 -7.19
CA ARG A 8 -6.05 -20.43 -5.84
C ARG A 8 -5.56 -19.05 -5.46
N ALA A 9 -6.47 -18.08 -5.41
CA ALA A 9 -6.27 -16.86 -4.67
C ALA A 9 -6.09 -17.28 -3.21
N VAL A 10 -4.84 -17.56 -2.84
CA VAL A 10 -4.42 -17.55 -1.45
C VAL A 10 -4.92 -16.22 -0.93
N GLY A 11 -5.94 -16.28 -0.08
CA GLY A 11 -6.39 -15.13 0.68
C GLY A 11 -5.20 -14.69 1.50
N THR A 12 -4.44 -13.74 0.97
CA THR A 12 -3.50 -12.96 1.77
C THR A 12 -4.32 -12.50 2.96
N PRO A 13 -3.92 -12.81 4.21
CA PRO A 13 -4.60 -12.20 5.34
C PRO A 13 -4.46 -10.71 5.10
N ALA A 14 -5.59 -10.05 4.80
CA ALA A 14 -5.62 -8.60 4.72
C ALA A 14 -4.94 -8.14 6.00
N PRO A 15 -3.82 -7.39 5.91
CA PRO A 15 -3.03 -7.08 7.08
C PRO A 15 -4.01 -6.52 8.10
N ARG A 16 -4.05 -7.16 9.27
CA ARG A 16 -4.87 -6.67 10.37
C ARG A 16 -4.56 -5.18 10.42
N ARG A 17 -5.60 -4.35 10.29
CA ARG A 17 -5.50 -2.90 10.38
C ARG A 17 -5.22 -2.55 11.84
N SER A 18 -4.15 -3.11 12.37
CA SER A 18 -3.58 -2.79 13.65
C SER A 18 -3.06 -1.39 13.43
N GLY A 19 -3.71 -0.39 14.02
CA GLY A 19 -3.28 1.01 13.97
C GLY A 19 -1.93 1.26 14.67
N LEU A 20 -1.03 0.29 14.60
CA LEU A 20 0.29 0.20 15.21
C LEU A 20 1.39 0.38 14.16
N THR A 21 1.07 0.27 12.87
CA THR A 21 2.06 0.34 11.78
C THR A 21 1.57 1.22 10.63
N CYS A 22 2.51 1.88 9.96
CA CYS A 22 2.27 2.77 8.83
C CYS A 22 1.81 1.98 7.60
N CYS A 23 0.62 2.31 7.12
CA CYS A 23 -0.02 1.66 6.00
C CYS A 23 0.37 2.24 4.62
N TRP A 24 1.53 2.91 4.51
CA TRP A 24 1.94 3.50 3.24
C TRP A 24 2.40 2.39 2.27
N PRO A 25 1.81 2.29 1.07
CA PRO A 25 2.21 1.30 0.08
C PRO A 25 3.57 1.66 -0.51
N LEU A 26 4.49 0.70 -0.51
CA LEU A 26 5.80 0.80 -1.13
C LEU A 26 5.87 -0.23 -2.26
N GLY A 27 6.17 0.26 -3.46
CA GLY A 27 6.23 -0.54 -4.68
C GLY A 27 4.90 -0.64 -5.43
N ASP A 28 4.92 -1.42 -6.51
CA ASP A 28 3.80 -1.56 -7.44
C ASP A 28 2.95 -2.80 -7.11
N PRO A 29 1.59 -2.72 -7.20
CA PRO A 29 0.65 -3.78 -6.84
C PRO A 29 0.71 -5.05 -7.74
N GLY A 30 1.71 -5.16 -8.63
CA GLY A 30 2.00 -6.37 -9.41
C GLY A 30 3.39 -6.97 -9.15
N THR A 31 4.19 -6.36 -8.27
CA THR A 31 5.56 -6.80 -8.01
C THR A 31 5.65 -7.60 -6.70
N PRO A 32 6.52 -8.62 -6.61
CA PRO A 32 6.74 -9.36 -5.36
C PRO A 32 7.38 -8.50 -4.25
N GLY A 33 7.82 -7.28 -4.58
CA GLY A 33 8.33 -6.30 -3.64
C GLY A 33 7.27 -5.39 -3.01
N PHE A 34 5.98 -5.57 -3.32
CA PHE A 34 4.93 -4.75 -2.73
C PHE A 34 4.83 -5.02 -1.22
N HIS A 35 5.08 -3.98 -0.43
CA HIS A 35 4.97 -4.05 1.02
C HIS A 35 4.45 -2.73 1.60
N PHE A 36 4.01 -2.76 2.85
CA PHE A 36 3.66 -1.56 3.60
C PHE A 36 4.84 -1.12 4.47
N CYS A 37 5.03 0.19 4.61
CA CYS A 37 6.16 0.78 5.33
C CYS A 37 6.42 0.15 6.71
N GLY A 38 5.38 -0.16 7.50
CA GLY A 38 5.55 -0.86 8.77
C GLY A 38 6.07 0.03 9.93
N ALA A 39 6.51 1.26 9.66
CA ALA A 39 6.97 2.21 10.68
C ALA A 39 5.86 2.59 11.68
N THR A 40 6.22 3.13 12.86
CA THR A 40 5.22 3.57 13.84
C THR A 40 4.35 4.71 13.28
N PRO A 41 3.02 4.57 13.26
CA PRO A 41 2.12 5.60 12.79
C PRO A 41 2.04 6.73 13.82
N VAL A 42 1.76 7.94 13.33
CA VAL A 42 1.51 9.09 14.20
C VAL A 42 0.16 8.87 14.91
N PRO A 43 0.04 9.15 16.22
CA PRO A 43 -1.23 9.02 16.93
C PRO A 43 -2.33 9.85 16.23
N GLY A 44 -3.44 9.20 15.89
CA GLY A 44 -4.56 9.80 15.17
C GLY A 44 -4.45 9.78 13.64
N LYS A 45 -3.36 9.23 13.07
CA LYS A 45 -3.16 9.08 11.61
C LYS A 45 -2.75 7.63 11.27
N PRO A 46 -3.09 7.12 10.08
CA PRO A 46 -2.73 5.76 9.64
C PRO A 46 -1.29 5.63 9.12
N TYR A 47 -0.51 6.71 9.10
CA TYR A 47 0.83 6.78 8.54
C TYR A 47 1.84 7.35 9.53
N CYS A 48 3.13 7.02 9.38
CA CYS A 48 4.23 7.67 10.11
C CYS A 48 4.38 9.13 9.68
N ALA A 49 5.18 9.94 10.39
CA ALA A 49 5.30 11.37 10.12
C ALA A 49 5.66 11.68 8.66
N GLU A 50 6.62 10.95 8.11
CA GLU A 50 7.08 11.05 6.71
C GLU A 50 5.93 10.81 5.71
N HIS A 51 5.31 9.63 5.78
CA HIS A 51 4.23 9.25 4.87
C HIS A 51 2.93 10.03 5.13
N ALA A 52 2.73 10.53 6.36
CA ALA A 52 1.64 11.42 6.69
C ALA A 52 1.84 12.83 6.09
N GLN A 53 3.06 13.23 5.75
CA GLN A 53 3.26 14.43 4.94
C GLN A 53 2.90 14.13 3.49
N LEU A 54 3.40 13.03 2.92
CA LEU A 54 3.13 12.61 1.53
C LEU A 54 1.64 12.35 1.24
N ALA A 55 0.90 11.73 2.17
CA ALA A 55 -0.52 11.45 1.99
C ALA A 55 -1.42 12.70 2.05
N TYR A 56 -1.00 13.72 2.80
CA TYR A 56 -1.80 14.91 3.10
C TYR A 56 -1.25 16.17 2.42
N VAL A 57 -0.28 16.05 1.50
CA VAL A 57 0.11 17.17 0.64
C VAL A 57 -1.12 17.57 -0.17
N LYS A 58 -1.56 18.83 -0.03
CA LYS A 58 -2.69 19.36 -0.80
C LYS A 58 -2.41 19.13 -2.29
N LEU A 59 -3.37 18.53 -3.00
CA LEU A 59 -3.40 18.35 -4.46
C LEU A 59 -2.99 19.63 -5.20
N ARG A 60 -1.71 19.73 -5.55
CA ARG A 60 -1.12 20.58 -6.60
C ARG A 60 0.02 19.71 -7.12
N ASP A 61 -0.14 18.80 -8.06
CA ASP A 61 -0.80 18.95 -9.34
C ASP A 61 -1.11 17.53 -9.86
N ARG A 62 -2.38 17.21 -10.07
CA ARG A 62 -2.79 15.95 -10.71
C ARG A 62 -2.88 16.19 -12.21
N ARG A 63 -1.76 16.48 -12.88
CA ARG A 63 -1.75 16.60 -14.33
C ARG A 63 -0.39 16.24 -14.92
N ASP A 64 -0.45 15.14 -15.67
CA ASP A 64 0.36 14.85 -16.86
C ASP A 64 1.73 14.18 -16.69
N ASN A 65 1.74 12.85 -16.85
CA ASN A 65 2.65 12.25 -17.83
C ASN A 65 2.12 10.88 -18.28
N VAL A 66 1.19 10.91 -19.24
CA VAL A 66 1.08 9.86 -20.25
C VAL A 66 1.72 10.46 -21.50
N ALA A 67 2.98 10.11 -21.73
CA ALA A 67 3.69 10.34 -22.98
C ALA A 67 4.21 9.00 -23.49
#